data_AF-A0A7Y4TQK4-F1
#
_entry.id   AF-A0A7Y4TQK4-F1
#
_cell.length_a   1.000
_cell.length_b   1.000
_cell.length_c   1.000
_cell.angle_alpha   90.00
_cell.angle_beta   90.00
_cell.angle_gamma   90.00
#
_symmetry.space_group_name_H-M   'P 1'
#
loop_
_entity.id
_entity.type
_entity.pdbx_description
1 polymer ?
#
loop_
_entity_poly.entity_id
_entity_poly.type
_entity_poly.pdbx_seq_one_letter_code
_entity_poly.pdbx_strand_id
1 'polypeptide(L)'
;MKCLIGIFLLAATAAFPVKAASQTPLAITGTVVQVDTQCINNKPVAQLSVVVQFRNNSDDPILLIPPNLFFERKITFIGESGGNSDGKLVTTEVFAYKPYLEDPFGTPTLEDYDPTPGFVAELRSMKEPLKVLEVGSYYEFRDAIWPKTGFKFKQTAAGKGCDSEKEKPLAEYPYFTVEYRLSLKKFKDSDELLTTLQKRWRPFGRLILDDAGDISNKSQKIALTKNLTEGH
;
A
#
# COMPACT_ATOMS: atom_id res chain seq x y z
N MET A 1 47.97 30.94 46.39
CA MET A 1 46.59 30.90 45.87
C MET A 1 46.65 30.66 44.37
N LYS A 2 46.04 29.58 43.89
CA LYS A 2 46.04 29.13 42.50
C LYS A 2 44.78 29.71 41.81
N CYS A 3 44.92 30.29 40.63
CA CYS A 3 43.79 30.60 39.75
C CYS A 3 44.07 29.97 38.38
N LEU A 4 43.46 28.80 38.13
CA LEU A 4 43.42 28.18 36.81
C LEU A 4 42.33 28.88 36.00
N ILE A 5 42.68 29.44 34.86
CA ILE A 5 41.74 29.91 33.84
C ILE A 5 41.50 28.73 32.90
N GLY A 6 40.30 28.12 32.99
CA GLY A 6 39.84 27.10 32.06
C GLY A 6 39.30 27.76 30.80
N ILE A 7 39.92 27.48 29.65
CA ILE A 7 39.40 27.83 28.33
C ILE A 7 38.39 26.76 27.92
N PHE A 8 37.11 27.12 27.89
CA PHE A 8 36.05 26.28 27.33
C PHE A 8 36.01 26.52 25.80
N LEU A 9 36.56 25.58 25.03
CA LEU A 9 36.35 25.51 23.58
C LEU A 9 34.93 24.98 23.31
N LEU A 10 34.01 25.89 22.98
CA LEU A 10 32.75 25.51 22.33
C LEU A 10 33.05 25.05 20.90
N ALA A 11 33.05 23.74 20.68
CA ALA A 11 33.00 23.17 19.35
C ALA A 11 31.61 23.47 18.75
N ALA A 12 31.53 24.50 17.92
CA ALA A 12 30.37 24.73 17.07
C ALA A 12 30.31 23.61 16.03
N THR A 13 29.55 22.55 16.32
CA THR A 13 29.12 21.62 15.28
C THR A 13 28.18 22.38 14.36
N ALA A 14 28.69 22.81 13.21
CA ALA A 14 27.87 23.26 12.10
C ALA A 14 26.92 22.11 11.74
N ALA A 15 25.66 22.23 12.18
CA ALA A 15 24.59 21.39 11.70
C ALA A 15 24.42 21.70 10.22
N PHE A 16 25.06 20.90 9.36
CA PHE A 16 24.69 20.88 7.96
C PHE A 16 23.20 20.53 7.91
N PRO A 17 22.32 21.38 7.35
CA PRO A 17 20.97 20.95 7.08
C PRO A 17 21.09 19.83 6.06
N VAL A 18 20.94 18.59 6.53
CA VAL A 18 20.63 17.46 5.67
C VAL A 18 19.32 17.85 5.01
N LYS A 19 19.40 18.32 3.75
CA LYS A 19 18.22 18.40 2.89
C LYS A 19 17.64 16.99 2.87
N ALA A 20 16.61 16.77 3.70
CA ALA A 20 15.87 15.53 3.72
C ALA A 20 15.42 15.29 2.28
N ALA A 21 15.92 14.20 1.68
CA ALA A 21 15.50 13.78 0.35
C ALA A 21 13.98 13.78 0.35
N SER A 22 13.37 14.63 -0.51
CA SER A 22 11.92 14.79 -0.76
C SER A 22 11.10 13.64 -0.17
N GLN A 23 10.78 13.68 1.12
CA GLN A 23 10.02 12.61 1.74
C GLN A 23 8.59 12.81 1.29
N THR A 24 8.01 11.78 0.65
CA THR A 24 6.59 11.79 0.35
C THR A 24 5.84 12.05 1.67
N PRO A 25 4.86 12.97 1.71
CA PRO A 25 4.13 13.31 2.93
C PRO A 25 3.59 12.08 3.68
N LEU A 26 3.17 11.07 2.90
CA LEU A 26 2.85 9.73 3.38
C LEU A 26 3.93 8.75 2.94
N ALA A 27 4.58 8.08 3.88
CA ALA A 27 5.44 6.93 3.60
C ALA A 27 4.64 5.65 3.80
N ILE A 28 4.73 4.74 2.82
CA ILE A 28 4.11 3.42 2.90
C ILE A 28 5.21 2.36 2.98
N THR A 29 5.17 1.55 4.02
CA THR A 29 6.03 0.38 4.20
C THR A 29 5.17 -0.86 4.38
N GLY A 30 5.76 -2.03 4.18
CA GLY A 30 5.05 -3.28 4.40
C GLY A 30 5.97 -4.45 4.67
N THR A 31 5.43 -5.45 5.35
CA THR A 31 6.11 -6.71 5.66
C THR A 31 5.21 -7.86 5.26
N VAL A 32 5.73 -8.78 4.44
CA VAL A 32 5.02 -10.03 4.14
C VAL A 32 5.07 -10.90 5.38
N VAL A 33 3.89 -11.28 5.88
CA VAL A 33 3.76 -12.16 7.04
C VAL A 33 3.46 -13.61 6.63
N GLN A 34 2.84 -13.81 5.48
CA GLN A 34 2.49 -15.14 4.99
C GLN A 34 2.36 -15.12 3.46
N VAL A 35 2.73 -16.24 2.84
CA VAL A 35 2.54 -16.50 1.41
C VAL A 35 1.85 -17.86 1.28
N ASP A 36 0.57 -17.83 0.90
CA ASP A 36 -0.25 -19.02 0.74
C ASP A 36 -0.61 -19.26 -0.73
N THR A 37 -1.30 -20.38 -0.99
CA THR A 37 -1.93 -20.67 -2.28
C THR A 37 -3.44 -20.70 -2.12
N GLN A 38 -4.12 -20.11 -3.10
CA GLN A 38 -5.55 -20.27 -3.33
C GLN A 38 -5.80 -20.90 -4.70
N CYS A 39 -6.80 -21.76 -4.78
CA CYS A 39 -7.23 -22.35 -6.05
C CYS A 39 -8.40 -21.55 -6.62
N ILE A 40 -8.15 -20.82 -7.71
CA ILE A 40 -9.14 -19.98 -8.38
C ILE A 40 -9.37 -20.56 -9.76
N ASN A 41 -10.61 -20.95 -10.09
CA ASN A 41 -10.95 -21.60 -11.36
C ASN A 41 -10.04 -22.81 -11.66
N ASN A 42 -9.78 -23.63 -10.63
CA ASN A 42 -8.88 -24.79 -10.69
C ASN A 42 -7.43 -24.46 -11.08
N LYS A 43 -6.98 -23.22 -10.85
CA LYS A 43 -5.59 -22.78 -11.05
C LYS A 43 -5.01 -22.25 -9.74
N PRO A 44 -3.77 -22.60 -9.38
CA PRO A 44 -3.14 -22.06 -8.19
C PRO A 44 -2.78 -20.59 -8.39
N VAL A 45 -3.06 -19.79 -7.37
CA VAL A 45 -2.77 -18.36 -7.29
C VAL A 45 -2.16 -18.06 -5.94
N ALA A 46 -1.10 -17.26 -5.92
CA ALA A 46 -0.42 -16.91 -4.68
C ALA A 46 -1.26 -15.88 -3.92
N GLN A 47 -1.32 -16.00 -2.60
CA GLN A 47 -1.91 -15.03 -1.70
C GLN A 47 -0.81 -14.47 -0.79
N LEU A 48 -0.56 -13.17 -0.87
CA LEU A 48 0.36 -12.46 0.01
C LEU A 48 -0.44 -11.81 1.12
N SER A 49 -0.22 -12.25 2.35
CA SER A 49 -0.68 -11.53 3.53
C SER A 49 0.42 -10.57 3.95
N VAL A 50 0.12 -9.28 3.94
CA VAL A 50 1.05 -8.19 4.18
C VAL A 50 0.54 -7.34 5.35
N VAL A 51 1.41 -7.00 6.29
CA VAL A 51 1.16 -5.92 7.25
C VAL A 51 1.71 -4.64 6.65
N VAL A 52 0.85 -3.65 6.46
CA VAL A 52 1.17 -2.38 5.80
C VAL A 52 1.07 -1.25 6.82
N GLN A 53 2.04 -0.33 6.75
CA GLN A 53 2.08 0.85 7.59
C GLN A 53 2.07 2.11 6.73
N PHE A 54 1.15 3.01 7.06
CA PHE A 54 1.09 4.36 6.55
C PHE A 54 1.65 5.30 7.61
N ARG A 55 2.77 5.97 7.31
CA ARG A 55 3.45 6.87 8.24
C ARG A 55 3.37 8.30 7.74
N ASN A 56 2.95 9.21 8.62
CA ASN A 56 2.98 10.63 8.33
C ASN A 56 4.41 11.16 8.51
N ASN A 57 5.06 11.51 7.39
CA ASN A 57 6.38 12.13 7.35
C ASN A 57 6.30 13.63 7.02
N SER A 58 5.10 14.20 6.96
CA SER A 58 4.91 15.63 6.74
C SER A 58 4.96 16.41 8.04
N ASP A 59 5.00 17.73 7.92
CA ASP A 59 5.04 18.64 9.06
C ASP A 59 3.64 18.94 9.65
N ASP A 60 2.57 18.44 9.01
CA ASP A 60 1.17 18.66 9.41
C ASP A 60 0.42 17.34 9.61
N PRO A 61 -0.65 17.30 10.43
CA PRO A 61 -1.55 16.15 10.49
C PRO A 61 -2.15 15.82 9.12
N ILE A 62 -2.26 14.53 8.83
CA ILE A 62 -2.78 14.01 7.57
C ILE A 62 -4.15 13.35 7.81
N LEU A 63 -5.09 13.59 6.91
CA LEU A 63 -6.35 12.86 6.87
C LEU A 63 -6.18 11.64 5.97
N LEU A 64 -6.12 10.49 6.62
CA LEU A 64 -5.88 9.23 5.96
C LEU A 64 -7.18 8.66 5.39
N ILE A 65 -7.20 8.40 4.08
CA ILE A 65 -8.24 7.59 3.47
C ILE A 65 -8.04 6.13 3.94
N PRO A 66 -9.04 5.52 4.61
CA PRO A 66 -8.94 4.15 5.07
C PRO A 66 -8.62 3.15 3.95
N PRO A 67 -7.77 2.13 4.20
CA PRO A 67 -7.34 1.16 3.20
C PRO A 67 -8.47 0.44 2.45
N ASN A 68 -9.59 0.18 3.13
CA ASN A 68 -10.78 -0.46 2.57
C ASN A 68 -11.46 0.37 1.47
N LEU A 69 -11.06 1.63 1.29
CA LEU A 69 -11.61 2.55 0.31
C LEU A 69 -10.69 2.73 -0.91
N PHE A 70 -9.50 2.13 -0.93
CA PHE A 70 -8.70 2.07 -2.15
C PHE A 70 -9.17 0.92 -3.03
N PHE A 71 -9.80 1.27 -4.15
CA PHE A 71 -10.35 0.31 -5.11
C PHE A 71 -9.30 -0.24 -6.08
N GLU A 72 -8.15 0.43 -6.21
CA GLU A 72 -7.09 0.01 -7.13
C GLU A 72 -5.76 -0.16 -6.38
N ARG A 73 -5.23 -1.39 -6.44
CA ARG A 73 -3.88 -1.75 -6.00
C ARG A 73 -3.08 -2.14 -7.24
N LYS A 74 -1.94 -1.51 -7.46
CA LYS A 74 -1.00 -1.88 -8.52
C LYS A 74 0.26 -2.47 -7.90
N ILE A 75 0.67 -3.65 -8.37
CA ILE A 75 1.85 -4.34 -7.87
C ILE A 75 2.96 -4.27 -8.91
N THR A 76 4.17 -3.96 -8.47
CA THR A 76 5.36 -3.99 -9.32
C THR A 76 6.42 -4.85 -8.65
N PHE A 77 6.76 -5.98 -9.26
CA PHE A 77 7.87 -6.82 -8.84
C PHE A 77 9.20 -6.27 -9.33
N ILE A 78 10.23 -6.43 -8.51
CA ILE A 78 11.56 -5.87 -8.71
C ILE A 78 12.58 -6.99 -8.56
N GLY A 79 13.26 -7.32 -9.66
CA GLY A 79 14.38 -8.27 -9.66
C GLY A 79 15.65 -7.69 -9.03
N GLU A 80 16.54 -8.59 -8.60
CA GLU A 80 17.96 -8.25 -8.35
C GLU A 80 18.66 -8.22 -9.71
N SER A 81 18.96 -7.03 -10.24
CA SER A 81 20.00 -6.93 -11.27
C SER A 81 21.35 -6.74 -10.57
N GLY A 82 22.28 -7.65 -10.85
CA GLY A 82 23.69 -7.38 -10.62
C GLY A 82 24.12 -6.18 -11.46
N GLY A 83 24.66 -5.16 -10.79
CA GLY A 83 25.59 -4.17 -11.35
C GLY A 83 25.06 -3.12 -12.34
N ASN A 84 24.04 -3.40 -13.17
CA ASN A 84 23.51 -2.44 -14.12
C ASN A 84 22.03 -2.16 -13.85
N SER A 85 21.68 -0.89 -13.97
CA SER A 85 20.52 -0.16 -13.44
C SER A 85 19.14 -0.55 -13.99
N ASP A 86 18.98 -1.74 -14.59
CA ASP A 86 17.70 -2.25 -15.08
C ASP A 86 17.41 -3.63 -14.47
N GLY A 87 17.08 -3.63 -13.18
CA GLY A 87 16.42 -4.80 -12.57
C GLY A 87 15.16 -5.07 -13.36
N LYS A 88 14.93 -6.32 -13.80
CA LYS A 88 13.73 -6.66 -14.56
C LYS A 88 12.50 -6.27 -13.73
N LEU A 89 11.85 -5.17 -14.11
CA LEU A 89 10.61 -4.70 -13.50
C LEU A 89 9.46 -5.42 -14.19
N VAL A 90 8.62 -6.10 -13.40
CA VAL A 90 7.39 -6.68 -13.90
C VAL A 90 6.22 -6.06 -13.16
N THR A 91 5.48 -5.22 -13.88
CA THR A 91 4.21 -4.69 -13.39
C THR A 91 3.15 -5.76 -13.58
N THR A 92 2.36 -6.02 -12.54
CA THR A 92 1.25 -6.95 -12.63
C THR A 92 -0.01 -6.34 -12.04
N GLU A 93 -1.14 -6.78 -12.56
CA GLU A 93 -2.42 -6.55 -11.93
C GLU A 93 -2.59 -7.54 -10.79
N VAL A 94 -3.27 -7.10 -9.73
CA VAL A 94 -3.82 -8.02 -8.74
C VAL A 94 -5.03 -8.70 -9.39
N PHE A 95 -5.27 -9.98 -9.09
CA PHE A 95 -6.60 -10.53 -9.32
C PHE A 95 -7.61 -9.61 -8.65
N ALA A 96 -8.66 -9.22 -9.37
CA ALA A 96 -9.74 -8.44 -8.79
C ALA A 96 -10.37 -9.32 -7.70
N TYR A 97 -9.98 -9.10 -6.46
CA TYR A 97 -10.49 -9.79 -5.29
C TYR A 97 -11.47 -8.86 -4.59
N LYS A 98 -12.72 -9.29 -4.54
CA LYS A 98 -13.79 -8.56 -3.89
C LYS A 98 -14.41 -9.50 -2.84
N PRO A 99 -13.97 -9.43 -1.57
CA PRO A 99 -14.34 -10.41 -0.55
C PRO A 99 -15.85 -10.43 -0.22
N TYR A 100 -16.58 -9.41 -0.68
CA TYR A 100 -18.01 -9.24 -0.49
C TYR A 100 -18.86 -9.83 -1.63
N LEU A 101 -18.24 -10.35 -2.68
CA LEU A 101 -18.96 -11.10 -3.72
C LEU A 101 -19.18 -12.54 -3.27
N GLU A 102 -20.23 -13.16 -3.81
CA GLU A 102 -20.43 -14.61 -3.72
C GLU A 102 -19.27 -15.39 -4.39
N ASP A 103 -18.81 -14.92 -5.56
CA ASP A 103 -17.52 -15.32 -6.16
C ASP A 103 -16.53 -14.15 -6.04
N PRO A 104 -15.57 -14.20 -5.08
CA PRO A 104 -14.61 -13.12 -4.87
C PRO A 104 -13.74 -12.76 -6.07
N PHE A 105 -13.69 -13.63 -7.09
CA PHE A 105 -12.95 -13.43 -8.33
C PHE A 105 -13.85 -13.33 -9.57
N GLY A 106 -15.17 -13.31 -9.36
CA GLY A 106 -16.17 -13.24 -10.41
C GLY A 106 -16.19 -11.88 -11.11
N THR A 107 -16.80 -11.84 -12.31
CA THR A 107 -17.13 -10.56 -12.93
C THR A 107 -18.18 -9.89 -12.04
N PRO A 108 -17.95 -8.69 -11.53
CA PRO A 108 -18.91 -8.06 -10.63
C PRO A 108 -20.21 -7.82 -11.40
N THR A 109 -21.33 -8.17 -10.79
CA THR A 109 -22.67 -7.88 -11.30
C THR A 109 -23.07 -6.44 -10.93
N LEU A 110 -24.13 -5.91 -11.55
CA LEU A 110 -24.61 -4.55 -11.27
C LEU A 110 -24.91 -4.33 -9.77
N GLU A 111 -25.31 -5.39 -9.07
CA GLU A 111 -25.63 -5.41 -7.63
C GLU A 111 -24.37 -5.41 -6.75
N ASP A 112 -23.28 -6.02 -7.24
CA ASP A 112 -21.95 -6.03 -6.62
C ASP A 112 -21.19 -4.70 -6.76
N TYR A 113 -21.68 -3.82 -7.65
CA TYR A 113 -21.09 -2.52 -7.95
C TYR A 113 -21.59 -1.39 -7.03
N ASP A 114 -22.45 -1.68 -6.04
CA ASP A 114 -22.90 -0.66 -5.09
C ASP A 114 -22.20 -0.65 -3.69
N PRO A 115 -20.85 -0.66 -3.61
CA PRO A 115 -20.15 -0.08 -2.46
C PRO A 115 -19.73 1.39 -2.72
N THR A 116 -19.85 1.86 -3.97
CA THR A 116 -19.21 3.10 -4.46
C THR A 116 -20.11 4.34 -4.37
N PRO A 117 -21.40 4.28 -4.76
CA PRO A 117 -22.41 5.26 -4.33
C PRO A 117 -22.49 5.36 -2.81
N GLY A 118 -22.43 4.22 -2.11
CA GLY A 118 -22.33 4.15 -0.65
C GLY A 118 -21.16 4.95 -0.09
N PHE A 119 -19.93 4.75 -0.57
CA PHE A 119 -18.76 5.49 -0.08
C PHE A 119 -18.82 6.99 -0.37
N VAL A 120 -19.24 7.42 -1.56
CA VAL A 120 -19.37 8.84 -1.87
C VAL A 120 -20.49 9.48 -1.05
N ALA A 121 -21.61 8.78 -0.88
CA ALA A 121 -22.70 9.21 0.00
C ALA A 121 -22.26 9.24 1.48
N GLU A 122 -21.42 8.29 1.91
CA GLU A 122 -20.81 8.22 3.22
C GLU A 122 -19.86 9.41 3.43
N LEU A 123 -18.92 9.67 2.52
CA LEU A 123 -18.06 10.87 2.53
C LEU A 123 -18.88 12.16 2.59
N ARG A 124 -19.98 12.24 1.82
CA ARG A 124 -20.88 13.42 1.83
C ARG A 124 -21.55 13.59 3.19
N SER A 125 -22.02 12.50 3.80
CA SER A 125 -22.77 12.49 5.06
C SER A 125 -21.91 12.47 6.32
N MET A 126 -20.63 12.11 6.21
CA MET A 126 -19.70 11.98 7.33
C MET A 126 -19.43 13.35 7.96
N LYS A 127 -19.80 13.47 9.25
CA LYS A 127 -19.60 14.69 10.06
C LYS A 127 -18.21 14.72 10.69
N GLU A 128 -17.69 13.56 11.06
CA GLU A 128 -16.34 13.42 11.61
C GLU A 128 -15.30 13.42 10.49
N PRO A 129 -14.07 13.86 10.75
CA PRO A 129 -12.99 13.71 9.78
C PRO A 129 -12.66 12.23 9.58
N LEU A 130 -12.07 11.91 8.42
CA LEU A 130 -11.34 10.67 8.24
C LEU A 130 -10.28 10.50 9.34
N LYS A 131 -9.72 9.28 9.46
CA LYS A 131 -8.67 8.98 10.44
C LYS A 131 -7.56 10.02 10.36
N VAL A 132 -7.41 10.80 11.42
CA VAL A 132 -6.30 11.76 11.56
C VAL A 132 -5.03 10.99 11.91
N LEU A 133 -3.99 11.22 11.13
CA LEU A 133 -2.66 10.67 11.31
C LEU A 133 -1.73 11.83 11.71
N GLU A 134 -1.45 11.95 13.00
CA GLU A 134 -0.59 12.98 13.57
C GLU A 134 0.85 12.91 13.02
N VAL A 135 1.58 14.02 13.10
CA VAL A 135 2.97 14.12 12.65
C VAL A 135 3.84 13.04 13.31
N GLY A 136 4.56 12.27 12.50
CA GLY A 136 5.42 11.18 12.97
C GLY A 136 4.69 9.90 13.41
N SER A 137 3.36 9.92 13.46
CA SER A 137 2.54 8.73 13.81
C SER A 137 2.39 7.78 12.61
N TYR A 138 1.91 6.57 12.90
CA TYR A 138 1.64 5.56 11.88
C TYR A 138 0.28 4.88 12.09
N TYR A 139 -0.30 4.43 10.99
CA TYR A 139 -1.48 3.59 10.94
C TYR A 139 -1.10 2.24 10.32
N GLU A 140 -1.43 1.15 11.00
CA GLU A 140 -1.12 -0.20 10.58
C GLU A 140 -2.38 -0.99 10.24
N PHE A 141 -2.32 -1.78 9.17
CA PHE A 141 -3.40 -2.66 8.76
C PHE A 141 -2.86 -3.93 8.08
N ARG A 142 -3.72 -4.95 7.97
CA ARG A 142 -3.43 -6.17 7.20
C ARG A 142 -4.07 -6.06 5.83
N ASP A 143 -3.31 -6.38 4.80
CA ASP A 143 -3.77 -6.45 3.40
C ASP A 143 -3.50 -7.85 2.85
N ALA A 144 -4.42 -8.33 2.01
CA ALA A 144 -4.28 -9.59 1.31
C ALA A 144 -4.23 -9.30 -0.19
N ILE A 145 -3.19 -9.79 -0.86
CA ILE A 145 -2.89 -9.46 -2.26
C ILE A 145 -2.72 -10.75 -3.05
N TRP A 146 -3.48 -10.91 -4.14
CA TRP A 146 -3.38 -12.06 -5.04
C TRP A 146 -2.78 -11.62 -6.38
N PRO A 147 -1.45 -11.62 -6.56
CA PRO A 147 -0.84 -11.16 -7.80
C PRO A 147 -1.07 -12.16 -8.95
N LYS A 148 -1.31 -11.66 -10.17
CA LYS A 148 -1.46 -12.52 -11.36
C LYS A 148 -0.16 -13.18 -11.82
N THR A 149 0.98 -12.58 -11.48
CA THR A 149 2.33 -13.06 -11.86
C THR A 149 3.31 -12.84 -10.70
N GLY A 150 4.57 -13.25 -10.85
CA GLY A 150 5.61 -13.06 -9.83
C GLY A 150 5.82 -14.27 -8.92
N PHE A 151 5.03 -15.33 -9.11
CA PHE A 151 5.17 -16.61 -8.45
C PHE A 151 5.07 -17.74 -9.46
N LYS A 152 5.91 -18.76 -9.27
CA LYS A 152 5.80 -20.06 -9.94
C LYS A 152 5.23 -21.08 -8.96
N PHE A 153 4.49 -22.04 -9.48
CA PHE A 153 4.04 -23.21 -8.74
C PHE A 153 4.81 -24.43 -9.24
N LYS A 154 5.16 -25.35 -8.33
CA LYS A 154 5.69 -26.65 -8.75
C LYS A 154 4.57 -27.40 -9.47
N GLN A 155 4.76 -27.71 -10.74
CA GLN A 155 3.75 -28.43 -11.52
C GLN A 155 3.32 -29.71 -10.80
N THR A 156 2.08 -29.77 -10.31
CA THR A 156 1.41 -31.04 -10.05
C THR A 156 1.23 -31.77 -11.38
N ALA A 157 1.35 -33.10 -11.34
CA ALA A 157 1.20 -33.94 -12.53
C ALA A 157 -0.10 -33.60 -13.29
N ALA A 158 0.01 -33.48 -14.62
CA ALA A 158 -1.10 -33.12 -15.49
C ALA A 158 -2.32 -34.02 -15.23
N GLY A 159 -3.49 -33.39 -15.02
CA GLY A 159 -4.77 -34.08 -14.81
C GLY A 159 -5.24 -34.19 -13.35
N LYS A 160 -4.48 -33.72 -12.36
CA LYS A 160 -4.98 -33.50 -10.99
C LYS A 160 -5.51 -32.07 -10.86
N GLY A 161 -6.67 -31.91 -10.21
CA GLY A 161 -7.20 -30.59 -9.86
C GLY A 161 -6.25 -29.82 -8.94
N CYS A 162 -6.42 -28.50 -8.88
CA CYS A 162 -5.66 -27.63 -7.99
C CYS A 162 -5.93 -28.02 -6.52
N ASP A 163 -4.85 -28.15 -5.76
CA ASP A 163 -4.88 -28.48 -4.34
C ASP A 163 -4.00 -27.48 -3.59
N SER A 164 -4.63 -26.54 -2.89
CA SER A 164 -3.94 -25.43 -2.21
C SER A 164 -2.93 -25.89 -1.15
N GLU A 165 -3.09 -27.10 -0.58
CA GLU A 165 -2.15 -27.65 0.40
C GLU A 165 -0.87 -28.18 -0.26
N LYS A 166 -0.98 -28.65 -1.52
CA LYS A 166 0.15 -29.22 -2.26
C LYS A 166 0.88 -28.20 -3.12
N GLU A 167 0.17 -27.19 -3.57
CA GLU A 167 0.71 -26.12 -4.40
C GLU A 167 1.48 -25.13 -3.54
N LYS A 168 2.82 -25.18 -3.60
CA LYS A 168 3.68 -24.23 -2.90
C LYS A 168 4.14 -23.10 -3.84
N PRO A 169 3.82 -21.84 -3.55
CA PRO A 169 4.22 -20.71 -4.39
C PRO A 169 5.72 -20.45 -4.20
N LEU A 170 6.42 -20.20 -5.30
CA LEU A 170 7.84 -19.85 -5.33
C LEU A 170 7.99 -18.46 -5.93
N ALA A 171 8.44 -17.50 -5.13
CA ALA A 171 8.64 -16.13 -5.58
C ALA A 171 9.68 -16.07 -6.72
N GLU A 172 9.32 -15.43 -7.83
CA GLU A 172 10.21 -15.19 -8.97
C GLU A 172 11.10 -13.95 -8.75
N TYR A 173 10.66 -13.05 -7.86
CA TYR A 173 11.32 -11.80 -7.56
C TYR A 173 11.52 -11.66 -6.05
N PRO A 174 12.64 -11.07 -5.61
CA PRO A 174 12.92 -10.90 -4.18
C PRO A 174 12.18 -9.72 -3.55
N TYR A 175 11.68 -8.77 -4.36
CA TYR A 175 10.97 -7.59 -3.85
C TYR A 175 9.76 -7.23 -4.71
N PHE A 176 8.82 -6.50 -4.11
CA PHE A 176 7.76 -5.81 -4.83
C PHE A 176 7.44 -4.46 -4.18
N THR A 177 6.67 -3.63 -4.88
CA THR A 177 6.04 -2.42 -4.34
C THR A 177 4.55 -2.46 -4.59
N VAL A 178 3.76 -1.90 -3.68
CA VAL A 178 2.31 -1.72 -3.81
C VAL A 178 2.02 -0.25 -4.00
N GLU A 179 1.22 0.10 -5.00
CA GLU A 179 0.72 1.45 -5.22
C GLU A 179 -0.79 1.46 -4.95
N TYR A 180 -1.20 2.24 -3.95
CA TYR A 180 -2.60 2.45 -3.57
C TYR A 180 -3.14 3.66 -4.30
N ARG A 181 -4.22 3.46 -5.05
CA ARG A 181 -4.82 4.48 -5.91
C ARG A 181 -6.29 4.70 -5.61
N LEU A 182 -6.68 5.97 -5.59
CA LEU A 182 -8.07 6.39 -5.58
C LEU A 182 -8.21 7.63 -6.48
N SER A 183 -9.36 7.74 -7.15
CA SER A 183 -9.69 8.86 -8.03
C SER A 183 -11.14 9.26 -7.78
N LEU A 184 -11.35 10.51 -7.33
CA LEU A 184 -12.70 11.05 -7.15
C LEU A 184 -13.36 11.43 -8.47
N LYS A 185 -12.60 11.66 -9.55
CA LYS A 185 -13.13 12.07 -10.87
C LYS A 185 -14.13 11.08 -11.49
N LYS A 186 -14.11 9.83 -11.05
CA LYS A 186 -15.06 8.81 -11.49
C LYS A 186 -16.49 9.07 -10.99
N PHE A 187 -16.69 10.07 -10.12
CA PHE A 187 -17.98 10.40 -9.53
C PHE A 187 -18.63 11.64 -10.13
N LYS A 188 -19.97 11.61 -10.16
CA LYS A 188 -20.79 12.77 -10.48
C LYS A 188 -20.58 13.87 -9.43
N ASP A 189 -20.40 15.11 -9.89
CA ASP A 189 -20.13 16.29 -9.05
C ASP A 189 -18.84 16.17 -8.20
N SER A 190 -17.82 15.50 -8.74
CA SER A 190 -16.55 15.22 -8.05
C SER A 190 -15.77 16.47 -7.65
N ASP A 191 -15.79 17.53 -8.46
CA ASP A 191 -15.13 18.80 -8.15
C ASP A 191 -15.76 19.50 -6.93
N GLU A 192 -17.09 19.50 -6.85
CA GLU A 192 -17.84 20.07 -5.71
C GLU A 192 -17.59 19.25 -4.44
N LEU A 193 -17.58 17.91 -4.57
CA LEU A 193 -17.27 17.00 -3.49
C LEU A 193 -15.86 17.24 -2.95
N LEU A 194 -14.84 17.26 -3.80
CA LEU A 194 -13.45 17.50 -3.42
C LEU A 194 -13.30 18.83 -2.67
N THR A 195 -13.86 19.89 -3.23
CA THR A 195 -13.83 21.23 -2.62
C THR A 195 -14.50 21.22 -1.24
N THR A 196 -15.63 20.53 -1.11
CA THR A 196 -16.37 20.40 0.14
C THR A 196 -15.57 19.63 1.19
N LEU A 197 -14.97 18.49 0.82
CA LEU A 197 -14.17 17.66 1.72
C LEU A 197 -12.92 18.41 2.19
N GLN A 198 -12.20 19.05 1.27
CA GLN A 198 -11.02 19.85 1.59
C GLN A 198 -11.37 21.00 2.55
N LYS A 199 -12.44 21.76 2.29
CA LYS A 199 -12.87 22.84 3.20
C LYS A 199 -13.34 22.33 4.55
N ARG A 200 -14.18 21.28 4.58
CA ARG A 200 -14.78 20.73 5.79
C ARG A 200 -13.72 20.20 6.75
N TRP A 201 -12.72 19.48 6.23
CA TRP A 201 -11.77 18.78 7.08
C TRP A 201 -10.40 19.44 7.21
N ARG A 202 -10.14 20.53 6.49
CA ARG A 202 -8.91 21.34 6.65
C ARG A 202 -8.51 21.65 8.11
N PRO A 203 -9.45 21.93 9.04
CA PRO A 203 -9.08 22.19 10.44
C PRO A 203 -8.46 20.99 11.16
N PHE A 204 -8.67 19.76 10.67
CA PHE A 204 -8.19 18.52 11.30
C PHE A 204 -6.91 17.98 10.67
N GLY A 205 -6.59 18.41 9.45
CA GLY A 205 -5.39 17.98 8.74
C GLY A 205 -5.49 18.13 7.23
N ARG A 206 -4.41 17.78 6.55
CA ARG A 206 -4.33 17.78 5.08
C ARG A 206 -4.92 16.49 4.52
N LEU A 207 -5.91 16.61 3.65
CA LEU A 207 -6.38 15.50 2.83
C LEU A 207 -5.35 15.22 1.72
N ILE A 208 -4.87 13.97 1.61
CA ILE A 208 -3.86 13.59 0.59
C ILE A 208 -4.56 13.29 -0.73
N LEU A 209 -5.24 14.27 -1.30
CA LEU A 209 -5.70 14.24 -2.68
C LEU A 209 -4.97 15.35 -3.42
N ASP A 210 -4.62 15.13 -4.68
CA ASP A 210 -4.17 16.20 -5.55
C ASP A 210 -5.33 17.14 -5.93
N ASP A 211 -5.03 18.20 -6.68
CA ASP A 211 -6.01 19.19 -7.12
C ASP A 211 -7.10 18.59 -8.03
N ALA A 212 -6.84 17.38 -8.52
CA ALA A 212 -7.71 16.60 -9.37
C ALA A 212 -8.56 15.60 -8.57
N GLY A 213 -8.38 15.51 -7.25
CA GLY A 213 -9.07 14.52 -6.41
C GLY A 213 -8.52 13.11 -6.56
N ASP A 214 -7.30 12.98 -7.08
CA ASP A 214 -6.60 11.72 -7.27
C ASP A 214 -5.55 11.53 -6.16
N ILE A 215 -5.31 10.29 -5.76
CA ILE A 215 -4.23 9.90 -4.86
C ILE A 215 -3.54 8.68 -5.44
N SER A 216 -2.22 8.75 -5.48
CA SER A 216 -1.37 7.60 -5.72
C SER A 216 -0.22 7.63 -4.73
N ASN A 217 -0.20 6.67 -3.81
CA ASN A 217 0.92 6.49 -2.90
C ASN A 217 1.53 5.11 -3.12
N LYS A 218 2.83 5.12 -3.44
CA LYS A 218 3.61 3.92 -3.69
C LYS A 218 4.41 3.56 -2.44
N SER A 219 4.42 2.28 -2.11
CA SER A 219 5.24 1.73 -1.04
C SER A 219 6.73 1.77 -1.37
N GLN A 220 7.53 1.78 -0.31
CA GLN A 220 8.91 1.32 -0.38
C GLN A 220 8.96 -0.15 -0.84
N LYS A 221 10.15 -0.63 -1.19
CA LYS A 221 10.36 -2.04 -1.54
C LYS A 221 9.98 -2.93 -0.35
N ILE A 222 9.09 -3.87 -0.58
CA ILE A 222 8.69 -4.91 0.36
C ILE A 222 9.44 -6.18 -0.04
N ALA A 223 10.16 -6.77 0.90
CA ALA A 223 10.90 -8.00 0.67
C ALA A 223 9.98 -9.22 0.69
N LEU A 224 10.20 -10.12 -0.28
CA LEU A 224 9.67 -11.48 -0.28
C LEU A 224 10.73 -12.36 0.37
N THR A 225 10.62 -12.55 1.68
CA THR A 225 11.55 -13.40 2.44
C THR A 225 11.47 -14.84 1.93
N LYS A 226 12.60 -15.38 1.44
CA LYS A 226 12.74 -16.76 0.94
C LYS A 226 12.26 -17.84 1.92
N ASN A 227 12.25 -17.55 3.23
CA ASN A 227 11.95 -18.53 4.27
C ASN A 227 10.45 -18.68 4.58
N LEU A 228 9.56 -17.87 3.99
CA LEU A 228 8.10 -18.01 4.22
C LEU A 228 7.44 -19.05 3.31
N THR A 229 8.11 -19.49 2.25
CA THR A 229 7.61 -20.52 1.32
C THR A 229 7.97 -21.95 1.76
N GLU A 230 8.75 -22.08 2.83
CA GLU A 230 9.14 -23.35 3.46
C GLU A 230 8.47 -23.47 4.84
N GLY A 231 7.13 -23.44 4.86
CA GLY A 231 6.37 -23.74 6.06
C GLY A 231 6.57 -25.20 6.52
N HIS A 232 6.90 -25.32 7.81
CA HIS A 232 6.98 -26.52 8.66
C HIS A 232 5.79 -27.48 8.54
#